data_AF-A0A377FYC5-F1
#
_entry.id   AF-A0A377FYC5-F1
#
_cell.length_a   1.000
_cell.length_b   1.000
_cell.length_c   1.000
_cell.angle_alpha   90.00
_cell.angle_beta   90.00
_cell.angle_gamma   90.00
#
_symmetry.space_group_name_H-M   'P 1'
#
loop_
_entity.id
_entity.type
_entity.pdbx_description
1 polymer ?
#
loop_
_entity_poly.entity_id
_entity_poly.type
_entity_poly.pdbx_seq_one_letter_code
_entity_poly.pdbx_strand_id
1 'polypeptide(L)'
;MIRYPQLTGRTVGVTAPSSGIPTELHHLLHEAEKTFASRGFTLRFQPSSWTQSNAKSAPAEVRAHELTALFQDEAIDLIIPPWGGTLLIEILDRIAWDELPAKWMLGYSDVSLFLFVYTLKTGIASAHGTNLVDLRGEEWDETSSRWLDVVSAKEGETVIQRSSEHYQKEWQHGNPTPHIYHLTETTEWKSIGGNEATGRLLGGCIDVLLHTIGTPYGDIASFQRERLNGEPILWYFENAELDVPALKRTLLQMKWAGWFDHASGILFGRSEAKRSNRSKGIRPKRFTLNFKTCSMCRSSMTSTVAMCRPN
;
A
#
# COMPACT_ATOMS: atom_id res chain seq x y z
N MET A 1 16.84 -13.38 5.36
CA MET A 1 16.80 -13.07 3.92
C MET A 1 15.35 -13.02 3.46
N ILE A 2 15.02 -12.07 2.58
CA ILE A 2 13.67 -11.93 2.02
C ILE A 2 13.41 -12.99 0.94
N ARG A 3 12.24 -13.61 0.97
CA ARG A 3 11.76 -14.55 -0.07
C ARG A 3 10.80 -13.81 -1.01
N TYR A 4 11.04 -13.90 -2.31
CA TYR A 4 10.19 -13.30 -3.32
C TYR A 4 9.32 -14.37 -3.97
N PRO A 5 7.98 -14.30 -3.87
CA PRO A 5 7.10 -15.23 -4.56
C PRO A 5 7.30 -15.17 -6.09
N GLN A 6 6.91 -16.23 -6.79
CA GLN A 6 6.96 -16.31 -8.25
C GLN A 6 5.53 -16.38 -8.79
N LEU A 7 5.23 -15.62 -9.83
CA LEU A 7 3.95 -15.74 -10.54
C LEU A 7 4.07 -16.84 -11.61
N THR A 8 3.56 -18.03 -11.29
CA THR A 8 3.66 -19.22 -12.17
C THR A 8 2.42 -19.49 -13.02
N GLY A 9 1.29 -18.90 -12.65
CA GLY A 9 0.01 -19.02 -13.33
C GLY A 9 -0.73 -17.69 -13.38
N ARG A 10 -2.04 -17.77 -13.61
CA ARG A 10 -2.91 -16.59 -13.79
C ARG A 10 -4.21 -16.69 -12.98
N THR A 11 -4.24 -17.47 -11.91
CA THR A 11 -5.39 -17.54 -11.02
C THR A 11 -5.23 -16.56 -9.86
N VAL A 12 -6.14 -15.62 -9.75
CA VAL A 12 -6.14 -14.60 -8.70
C VAL A 12 -7.22 -14.91 -7.67
N GLY A 13 -6.80 -15.08 -6.42
CA GLY A 13 -7.69 -15.18 -5.28
C GLY A 13 -8.19 -13.80 -4.87
N VAL A 14 -9.48 -13.67 -4.61
CA VAL A 14 -10.11 -12.41 -4.21
C VAL A 14 -10.87 -12.65 -2.91
N THR A 15 -10.42 -12.02 -1.83
CA THR A 15 -11.12 -11.97 -0.53
C THR A 15 -11.07 -10.52 -0.03
N ALA A 16 -12.03 -10.14 0.80
CA ALA A 16 -12.07 -8.82 1.41
C ALA A 16 -11.61 -8.92 2.88
N PRO A 17 -10.30 -8.80 3.19
CA PRO A 17 -9.80 -8.87 4.55
C PRO A 17 -10.18 -7.64 5.39
N SER A 18 -10.75 -6.61 4.77
CA SER A 18 -11.27 -5.41 5.42
C SER A 18 -12.72 -5.14 5.04
N SER A 19 -13.01 -4.15 4.19
CA SER A 19 -14.33 -3.89 3.63
C SER A 19 -14.59 -4.76 2.41
N GLY A 20 -15.78 -5.32 2.32
CA GLY A 20 -16.23 -5.97 1.07
C GLY A 20 -17.00 -4.98 0.23
N ILE A 21 -17.49 -5.43 -0.92
CA ILE A 21 -18.22 -4.58 -1.85
C ILE A 21 -19.71 -4.59 -1.46
N PRO A 22 -20.35 -3.42 -1.22
CA PRO A 22 -21.79 -3.33 -1.01
C PRO A 22 -22.56 -3.83 -2.23
N THR A 23 -23.77 -4.35 -2.01
CA THR A 23 -24.63 -4.94 -3.05
C THR A 23 -24.80 -4.04 -4.27
N GLU A 24 -24.99 -2.74 -4.06
CA GLU A 24 -25.16 -1.74 -5.11
C GLU A 24 -23.93 -1.56 -6.00
N LEU A 25 -22.75 -1.97 -5.53
CA LEU A 25 -21.47 -1.86 -6.24
C LEU A 25 -20.93 -3.22 -6.74
N HIS A 26 -21.69 -4.31 -6.62
CA HIS A 26 -21.25 -5.64 -7.11
C HIS A 26 -20.91 -5.66 -8.61
N HIS A 27 -21.49 -4.77 -9.40
CA HIS A 27 -21.15 -4.60 -10.82
C HIS A 27 -19.66 -4.33 -11.05
N LEU A 28 -18.97 -3.67 -10.10
CA LEU A 28 -17.53 -3.39 -10.20
C LEU A 28 -16.68 -4.67 -10.19
N LEU A 29 -17.10 -5.71 -9.45
CA LEU A 29 -16.42 -7.01 -9.43
C LEU A 29 -16.63 -7.78 -10.73
N HIS A 30 -17.83 -7.69 -11.31
CA HIS A 30 -18.10 -8.29 -12.62
C HIS A 30 -17.33 -7.60 -13.75
N GLU A 31 -17.17 -6.27 -13.69
CA GLU A 31 -16.31 -5.52 -14.61
C GLU A 31 -14.85 -5.99 -14.50
N ALA A 32 -14.33 -6.12 -13.27
CA ALA A 32 -12.99 -6.63 -13.03
C ALA A 32 -12.83 -8.07 -13.55
N GLU A 33 -13.79 -8.95 -13.30
CA GLU A 33 -13.78 -10.33 -13.80
C GLU A 33 -13.71 -10.38 -15.33
N LYS A 34 -14.51 -9.58 -16.03
CA LYS A 34 -14.46 -9.47 -17.50
C LYS A 34 -13.10 -8.99 -17.99
N THR A 35 -12.55 -7.95 -17.36
CA THR A 35 -11.26 -7.34 -17.74
C THR A 35 -10.07 -8.26 -17.49
N PHE A 36 -10.10 -9.04 -16.40
CA PHE A 36 -9.08 -10.04 -16.10
C PHE A 36 -9.20 -11.26 -17.02
N ALA A 37 -10.42 -11.73 -17.31
CA ALA A 37 -10.66 -12.84 -18.22
C ALA A 37 -10.15 -12.54 -19.64
N SER A 38 -10.37 -11.32 -20.15
CA SER A 38 -9.85 -10.91 -21.47
C SER A 38 -8.31 -10.87 -21.53
N ARG A 39 -7.66 -10.81 -20.37
CA ARG A 39 -6.19 -10.85 -20.19
C ARG A 39 -5.69 -12.24 -19.79
N GLY A 40 -6.53 -13.27 -19.84
CA GLY A 40 -6.17 -14.66 -19.54
C GLY A 40 -5.99 -14.95 -18.05
N PHE A 41 -6.52 -14.11 -17.17
CA PHE A 41 -6.58 -14.39 -15.73
C PHE A 41 -7.93 -14.99 -15.35
N THR A 42 -7.93 -15.82 -14.31
CA THR A 42 -9.13 -16.36 -13.68
C THR A 42 -9.26 -15.78 -12.28
N LEU A 43 -10.40 -15.17 -11.95
CA LEU A 43 -10.67 -14.70 -10.59
C LEU A 43 -11.39 -15.80 -9.77
N ARG A 44 -11.01 -15.93 -8.49
CA ARG A 44 -11.62 -16.82 -7.51
C ARG A 44 -12.07 -16.03 -6.30
N PHE A 45 -13.34 -15.66 -6.28
CA PHE A 45 -13.92 -14.86 -5.20
C PHE A 45 -14.30 -15.70 -3.98
N GLN A 46 -13.90 -15.24 -2.81
CA GLN A 46 -14.42 -15.68 -1.52
C GLN A 46 -15.68 -14.87 -1.15
N PRO A 47 -16.60 -15.43 -0.34
CA PRO A 47 -17.86 -14.79 0.03
C PRO A 47 -17.72 -13.37 0.58
N SER A 48 -16.70 -13.09 1.40
CA SER A 48 -16.49 -11.76 1.97
C SER A 48 -16.35 -10.65 0.92
N SER A 49 -15.94 -10.98 -0.31
CA SER A 49 -15.82 -9.99 -1.40
C SER A 49 -17.17 -9.32 -1.73
N TRP A 50 -18.28 -10.01 -1.46
CA TRP A 50 -19.64 -9.65 -1.84
C TRP A 50 -20.51 -9.22 -0.65
N THR A 51 -19.90 -8.97 0.50
CA THR A 51 -20.64 -8.62 1.72
C THR A 51 -20.04 -7.38 2.36
N GLN A 52 -20.89 -6.55 2.97
CA GLN A 52 -20.48 -5.40 3.75
C GLN A 52 -21.44 -5.21 4.93
N SER A 53 -20.90 -5.14 6.14
CA SER A 53 -21.65 -4.93 7.37
C SER A 53 -20.79 -4.26 8.44
N ASN A 54 -21.28 -3.18 9.04
CA ASN A 54 -20.63 -2.49 10.16
C ASN A 54 -19.12 -2.21 9.93
N ALA A 55 -18.80 -1.59 8.79
CA ALA A 55 -17.45 -1.22 8.35
C ALA A 55 -16.48 -2.37 8.00
N LYS A 56 -16.99 -3.59 7.79
CA LYS A 56 -16.18 -4.75 7.37
C LYS A 56 -16.98 -5.71 6.48
N SER A 57 -16.28 -6.57 5.76
CA SER A 57 -16.90 -7.56 4.88
C SER A 57 -17.63 -8.66 5.66
N ALA A 58 -16.98 -9.18 6.70
CA ALA A 58 -17.43 -10.33 7.48
C ALA A 58 -16.79 -10.31 8.90
N PRO A 59 -17.23 -11.17 9.84
CA PRO A 59 -16.54 -11.36 11.11
C PRO A 59 -15.05 -11.65 10.94
N ALA A 60 -14.23 -11.23 11.92
CA ALA A 60 -12.77 -11.32 11.83
C ALA A 60 -12.27 -12.76 11.57
N GLU A 61 -12.87 -13.76 12.21
CA GLU A 61 -12.53 -15.18 11.98
C GLU A 61 -12.78 -15.62 10.54
N VAL A 62 -13.89 -15.18 9.93
CA VAL A 62 -14.22 -15.52 8.54
C VAL A 62 -13.21 -14.89 7.59
N ARG A 63 -12.90 -13.60 7.76
CA ARG A 63 -11.91 -12.89 6.93
C ARG A 63 -10.52 -13.50 7.05
N ALA A 64 -10.09 -13.82 8.27
CA ALA A 64 -8.81 -14.45 8.52
C ALA A 64 -8.74 -15.85 7.87
N HIS A 65 -9.80 -16.65 8.03
CA HIS A 65 -9.88 -17.97 7.43
C HIS A 65 -9.85 -17.94 5.91
N GLU A 66 -10.68 -17.09 5.27
CA GLU A 66 -10.72 -16.96 3.82
C GLU A 66 -9.36 -16.51 3.24
N LEU A 67 -8.69 -15.55 3.90
CA LEU A 67 -7.38 -15.09 3.47
C LEU A 67 -6.34 -16.19 3.58
N THR A 68 -6.25 -16.86 4.74
CA THR A 68 -5.33 -17.99 4.95
C THR A 68 -5.60 -19.12 3.96
N ALA A 69 -6.86 -19.45 3.68
CA ALA A 69 -7.23 -20.48 2.70
C ALA A 69 -6.72 -20.14 1.30
N LEU A 70 -6.86 -18.87 0.85
CA LEU A 70 -6.30 -18.44 -0.43
C LEU A 70 -4.78 -18.49 -0.46
N PHE A 71 -4.10 -18.21 0.66
CA PHE A 71 -2.65 -18.38 0.76
C PHE A 71 -2.25 -19.86 0.64
N GLN A 72 -2.99 -20.76 1.27
CA GLN A 72 -2.69 -22.20 1.28
C GLN A 72 -3.08 -22.93 -0.01
N ASP A 73 -4.01 -22.38 -0.80
CA ASP A 73 -4.46 -23.00 -2.05
C ASP A 73 -3.40 -22.89 -3.16
N GLU A 74 -2.75 -24.01 -3.52
CA GLU A 74 -1.73 -24.08 -4.57
C GLU A 74 -2.27 -23.70 -5.96
N ALA A 75 -3.58 -23.71 -6.19
CA ALA A 75 -4.18 -23.26 -7.44
C ALA A 75 -4.28 -21.72 -7.54
N ILE A 76 -4.04 -20.98 -6.45
CA ILE A 76 -4.04 -19.52 -6.43
C ILE A 76 -2.60 -19.00 -6.52
N ASP A 77 -2.32 -18.19 -7.54
CA ASP A 77 -0.97 -17.65 -7.80
C ASP A 77 -0.73 -16.30 -7.08
N LEU A 78 -1.77 -15.49 -6.96
CA LEU A 78 -1.73 -14.13 -6.44
C LEU A 78 -3.05 -13.80 -5.74
N ILE A 79 -2.99 -13.01 -4.67
CA ILE A 79 -4.18 -12.49 -3.99
C ILE A 79 -4.31 -10.98 -4.26
N ILE A 80 -5.47 -10.55 -4.74
CA ILE A 80 -5.81 -9.12 -4.91
C ILE A 80 -7.17 -8.88 -4.26
N PRO A 81 -7.25 -8.14 -3.13
CA PRO A 81 -8.52 -7.76 -2.55
C PRO A 81 -9.36 -6.86 -3.47
N PRO A 82 -10.69 -6.83 -3.31
CA PRO A 82 -11.56 -5.89 -4.01
C PRO A 82 -11.07 -4.44 -3.89
N TRP A 83 -10.85 -4.00 -2.65
CA TRP A 83 -10.39 -2.66 -2.27
C TRP A 83 -9.88 -2.65 -0.81
N GLY A 84 -9.59 -1.45 -0.28
CA GLY A 84 -9.19 -1.24 1.11
C GLY A 84 -10.33 -1.37 2.13
N GLY A 85 -10.28 -0.56 3.18
CA GLY A 85 -11.29 -0.56 4.25
C GLY A 85 -10.79 0.11 5.53
N THR A 86 -11.13 -0.44 6.69
CA THR A 86 -10.81 0.14 7.99
C THR A 86 -10.45 -0.88 9.08
N LEU A 87 -11.00 -2.10 9.01
CA LEU A 87 -10.94 -3.09 10.10
C LEU A 87 -10.10 -4.33 9.74
N LEU A 88 -9.15 -4.21 8.80
CA LEU A 88 -8.19 -5.29 8.56
C LEU A 88 -7.45 -5.66 9.85
N ILE A 89 -7.14 -4.66 10.69
CA ILE A 89 -6.40 -4.85 11.93
C ILE A 89 -6.98 -5.95 12.84
N GLU A 90 -8.29 -6.19 12.77
CA GLU A 90 -8.96 -7.25 13.53
C GLU A 90 -8.49 -8.67 13.13
N ILE A 91 -7.77 -8.88 12.03
CA ILE A 91 -7.33 -10.23 11.64
C ILE A 91 -5.90 -10.54 12.06
N LEU A 92 -5.09 -9.56 12.50
CA LEU A 92 -3.64 -9.76 12.64
C LEU A 92 -3.25 -10.83 13.67
N ASP A 93 -4.06 -11.00 14.72
CA ASP A 93 -3.90 -12.00 15.79
C ASP A 93 -4.55 -13.36 15.46
N ARG A 94 -5.21 -13.47 14.31
CA ARG A 94 -5.91 -14.68 13.84
C ARG A 94 -5.17 -15.41 12.73
N ILE A 95 -4.09 -14.83 12.22
CA ILE A 95 -3.27 -15.42 11.16
C ILE A 95 -2.09 -16.17 11.79
N ALA A 96 -1.97 -17.46 11.47
CA ALA A 96 -0.79 -18.26 11.77
C ALA A 96 0.34 -17.88 10.78
N TRP A 97 1.03 -16.78 11.05
CA TRP A 97 1.98 -16.18 10.11
C TRP A 97 3.09 -17.14 9.65
N ASP A 98 3.59 -17.98 10.55
CA ASP A 98 4.67 -18.93 10.25
C ASP A 98 4.25 -20.06 9.31
N GLU A 99 2.94 -20.26 9.12
CA GLU A 99 2.37 -21.29 8.25
C GLU A 99 2.03 -20.75 6.84
N LEU A 100 2.14 -19.44 6.61
CA LEU A 100 1.82 -18.87 5.30
C LEU A 100 2.90 -19.22 4.26
N PRO A 101 2.53 -19.82 3.10
CA PRO A 101 3.46 -20.06 2.02
C PRO A 101 3.83 -18.74 1.32
N ALA A 102 4.94 -18.77 0.58
CA ALA A 102 5.37 -17.64 -0.22
C ALA A 102 4.40 -17.40 -1.38
N LYS A 103 3.50 -16.42 -1.21
CA LYS A 103 2.54 -15.99 -2.23
C LYS A 103 2.47 -14.48 -2.32
N TRP A 104 2.28 -13.96 -3.53
CA TRP A 104 2.06 -12.54 -3.72
C TRP A 104 0.68 -12.15 -3.18
N MET A 105 0.66 -11.03 -2.48
CA MET A 105 -0.56 -10.25 -2.24
C MET A 105 -0.30 -8.83 -2.71
N LEU A 106 -1.26 -8.28 -3.46
CA LEU A 106 -1.23 -6.92 -3.99
C LEU A 106 -2.35 -6.09 -3.36
N GLY A 107 -2.05 -4.86 -2.99
CA GLY A 107 -3.07 -3.87 -2.62
C GLY A 107 -2.49 -2.62 -1.96
N TYR A 108 -3.36 -1.68 -1.58
CA TYR A 108 -2.99 -0.42 -0.90
C TYR A 108 -4.07 0.01 0.09
N SER A 109 -3.92 1.20 0.69
CA SER A 109 -4.82 1.68 1.75
C SER A 109 -4.78 0.73 2.95
N ASP A 110 -5.92 0.30 3.50
CA ASP A 110 -5.96 -0.60 4.67
C ASP A 110 -5.31 -1.97 4.42
N VAL A 111 -5.25 -2.42 3.17
CA VAL A 111 -4.52 -3.65 2.79
C VAL A 111 -3.02 -3.53 3.13
N SER A 112 -2.46 -2.32 3.11
CA SER A 112 -1.05 -2.06 3.49
C SER A 112 -0.69 -2.62 4.85
N LEU A 113 -1.64 -2.63 5.79
CA LEU A 113 -1.43 -3.18 7.12
C LEU A 113 -1.07 -4.67 7.04
N PHE A 114 -1.81 -5.46 6.26
CA PHE A 114 -1.48 -6.86 6.06
C PHE A 114 -0.14 -7.02 5.34
N LEU A 115 0.06 -6.30 4.22
CA LEU A 115 1.28 -6.43 3.40
C LEU A 115 2.55 -6.19 4.22
N PHE A 116 2.52 -5.14 5.04
CA PHE A 116 3.61 -4.78 5.95
C PHE A 116 3.84 -5.85 7.02
N VAL A 117 2.79 -6.26 7.74
CA VAL A 117 2.91 -7.26 8.81
C VAL A 117 3.32 -8.63 8.27
N TYR A 118 2.75 -9.05 7.14
CA TYR A 118 3.13 -10.26 6.42
C TYR A 118 4.62 -10.27 6.09
N THR A 119 5.14 -9.17 5.54
CA THR A 119 6.57 -9.04 5.24
C THR A 119 7.42 -9.13 6.51
N LEU A 120 7.05 -8.41 7.57
CA LEU A 120 7.79 -8.42 8.84
C LEU A 120 7.83 -9.81 9.48
N LYS A 121 6.67 -10.48 9.56
CA LYS A 121 6.54 -11.77 10.24
C LYS A 121 7.22 -12.89 9.46
N THR A 122 6.98 -12.95 8.16
CA THR A 122 7.34 -14.13 7.35
C THR A 122 8.65 -13.97 6.58
N GLY A 123 9.14 -12.74 6.42
CA GLY A 123 10.22 -12.41 5.51
C GLY A 123 9.86 -12.63 4.04
N ILE A 124 8.58 -12.73 3.68
CA ILE A 124 8.12 -12.87 2.30
C ILE A 124 7.76 -11.50 1.75
N ALA A 125 8.14 -11.21 0.51
CA ALA A 125 7.79 -9.96 -0.16
C ALA A 125 6.29 -9.90 -0.47
N SER A 126 5.73 -8.69 -0.31
CA SER A 126 4.39 -8.30 -0.75
C SER A 126 4.46 -7.18 -1.78
N ALA A 127 3.38 -6.91 -2.52
CA ALA A 127 3.31 -5.81 -3.48
C ALA A 127 2.33 -4.73 -3.00
N HIS A 128 2.80 -3.49 -2.83
CA HIS A 128 1.93 -2.36 -2.55
C HIS A 128 1.57 -1.65 -3.87
N GLY A 129 0.30 -1.63 -4.24
CA GLY A 129 -0.18 -1.18 -5.55
C GLY A 129 -1.70 -1.28 -5.66
N THR A 130 -2.25 -1.23 -6.87
CA THR A 130 -3.70 -1.15 -7.12
C THR A 130 -4.49 -2.30 -6.47
N ASN A 131 -5.75 -2.02 -6.09
CA ASN A 131 -6.71 -3.06 -5.72
C ASN A 131 -7.49 -3.52 -6.96
N LEU A 132 -8.26 -4.60 -6.84
CA LEU A 132 -8.95 -5.23 -7.97
C LEU A 132 -9.91 -4.27 -8.69
N VAL A 133 -10.69 -3.47 -7.95
CA VAL A 133 -11.66 -2.55 -8.56
C VAL A 133 -10.97 -1.44 -9.36
N ASP A 134 -9.73 -1.07 -9.04
CA ASP A 134 -8.99 -0.05 -9.81
C ASP A 134 -8.51 -0.60 -11.16
N LEU A 135 -8.57 -1.92 -11.34
CA LEU A 135 -8.20 -2.65 -12.54
C LEU A 135 -9.43 -3.14 -13.32
N ARG A 136 -10.62 -2.61 -13.04
CA ARG A 136 -11.87 -3.03 -13.71
C ARG A 136 -12.09 -2.41 -15.09
N GLY A 137 -11.41 -1.30 -15.39
CA GLY A 137 -11.55 -0.56 -16.65
C GLY A 137 -11.24 -1.45 -17.86
N GLU A 138 -11.86 -1.16 -19.00
CA GLU A 138 -11.65 -1.91 -20.25
C GLU A 138 -10.15 -2.00 -20.60
N GLU A 139 -9.44 -0.90 -20.36
CA GLU A 139 -8.00 -0.78 -20.50
C GLU A 139 -7.33 -0.45 -19.15
N TRP A 140 -6.13 -0.99 -18.94
CA TRP A 140 -5.30 -0.61 -17.80
C TRP A 140 -4.34 0.47 -18.25
N ASP A 141 -4.29 1.59 -17.53
CA ASP A 141 -3.36 2.67 -17.86
C ASP A 141 -1.90 2.22 -17.61
N GLU A 142 -0.97 2.98 -18.19
CA GLU A 142 0.46 2.67 -18.11
C GLU A 142 0.93 2.52 -16.67
N THR A 143 0.44 3.35 -15.74
CA THR A 143 0.87 3.32 -14.34
C THR A 143 0.23 2.16 -13.59
N SER A 144 -1.10 2.02 -13.67
CA SER A 144 -1.83 0.96 -12.98
C SER A 144 -1.42 -0.42 -13.46
N SER A 145 -1.06 -0.61 -14.73
CA SER A 145 -0.63 -1.92 -15.26
C SER A 145 0.73 -2.40 -14.74
N ARG A 146 1.56 -1.54 -14.12
CA ARG A 146 2.93 -1.89 -13.69
C ARG A 146 3.01 -2.92 -12.58
N TRP A 147 1.91 -3.19 -11.85
CA TRP A 147 1.90 -4.25 -10.84
C TRP A 147 2.33 -5.59 -11.45
N LEU A 148 1.94 -5.86 -12.71
CA LEU A 148 2.23 -7.12 -13.37
C LEU A 148 3.73 -7.29 -13.64
N ASP A 149 4.42 -6.21 -14.02
CA ASP A 149 5.88 -6.21 -14.19
C ASP A 149 6.58 -6.60 -12.88
N VAL A 150 6.10 -6.04 -11.74
CA VAL A 150 6.69 -6.28 -10.42
C VAL A 150 6.50 -7.73 -9.97
N VAL A 151 5.27 -8.24 -10.02
CA VAL A 151 5.00 -9.61 -9.52
C VAL A 151 5.49 -10.72 -10.46
N SER A 152 5.74 -10.38 -11.73
CA SER A 152 6.29 -11.31 -12.73
C SER A 152 7.83 -11.24 -12.86
N ALA A 153 8.47 -10.29 -12.18
CA ALA A 153 9.91 -10.09 -12.26
C ALA A 153 10.67 -11.34 -11.75
N LYS A 154 11.66 -11.76 -12.52
CA LYS A 154 12.52 -12.90 -12.16
C LYS A 154 13.63 -12.46 -11.23
N GLU A 155 14.25 -13.42 -10.55
CA GLU A 155 15.44 -13.16 -9.75
C GLU A 155 16.54 -12.51 -10.61
N GLY A 156 17.11 -11.41 -10.11
CA GLY A 156 18.11 -10.61 -10.80
C GLY A 156 17.56 -9.63 -11.86
N GLU A 157 16.27 -9.67 -12.15
CA GLU A 157 15.62 -8.72 -13.07
C GLU A 157 15.45 -7.34 -12.41
N THR A 158 15.51 -6.29 -13.23
CA THR A 158 15.31 -4.91 -12.78
C THR A 158 14.00 -4.37 -13.33
N VAL A 159 13.08 -3.99 -12.44
CA VAL A 159 11.87 -3.24 -12.79
C VAL A 159 12.15 -1.75 -12.60
N ILE A 160 12.02 -0.96 -13.67
CA ILE A 160 12.24 0.49 -13.64
C ILE A 160 10.89 1.18 -13.45
N GLN A 161 10.67 1.71 -12.25
CA GLN A 161 9.51 2.57 -11.99
C GLN A 161 9.83 4.03 -12.35
N ARG A 162 8.91 4.66 -13.08
CA ARG A 162 8.96 6.09 -13.40
C ARG A 162 7.78 6.82 -12.78
N SER A 163 7.91 8.13 -12.66
CA SER A 163 6.78 9.01 -12.37
C SER A 163 5.70 8.81 -13.43
N SER A 164 4.43 8.78 -13.04
CA SER A 164 3.35 8.97 -14.02
C SER A 164 3.53 10.34 -14.68
N GLU A 165 3.02 10.53 -15.89
CA GLU A 165 3.03 11.86 -16.53
C GLU A 165 2.03 12.80 -15.86
N HIS A 166 0.85 12.25 -15.56
CA HIS A 166 -0.27 12.99 -15.01
C HIS A 166 -0.95 12.24 -13.86
N TYR A 167 -1.85 12.96 -13.19
CA TYR A 167 -2.67 12.45 -12.10
C TYR A 167 -4.08 13.01 -12.11
N GLN A 168 -4.99 12.27 -11.49
CA GLN A 168 -6.37 12.70 -11.30
C GLN A 168 -6.49 13.55 -10.04
N LYS A 169 -6.94 14.80 -10.21
CA LYS A 169 -7.24 15.69 -9.09
C LYS A 169 -8.63 15.45 -8.50
N GLU A 170 -9.61 15.24 -9.37
CA GLU A 170 -11.02 15.12 -9.01
C GLU A 170 -11.68 13.99 -9.82
N TRP A 171 -12.64 13.30 -9.20
CA TRP A 171 -13.39 12.23 -9.85
C TRP A 171 -14.42 12.79 -10.83
N GLN A 172 -14.52 12.19 -12.02
CA GLN A 172 -15.46 12.58 -13.08
C GLN A 172 -16.44 11.45 -13.42
N HIS A 173 -17.19 10.96 -12.43
CA HIS A 173 -18.11 9.82 -12.60
C HIS A 173 -19.15 10.00 -13.73
N GLY A 174 -19.46 11.24 -14.12
CA GLY A 174 -20.39 11.55 -15.21
C GLY A 174 -19.79 11.50 -16.63
N ASN A 175 -18.50 11.18 -16.78
CA ASN A 175 -17.81 11.18 -18.07
C ASN A 175 -16.97 9.90 -18.24
N PRO A 176 -17.59 8.74 -18.51
CA PRO A 176 -16.88 7.46 -18.51
C PRO A 176 -15.81 7.39 -19.61
N THR A 177 -14.66 6.79 -19.29
CA THR A 177 -13.58 6.45 -20.22
C THR A 177 -13.26 4.96 -20.16
N PRO A 178 -12.54 4.40 -21.17
CA PRO A 178 -12.05 3.01 -21.10
C PRO A 178 -11.11 2.75 -19.91
N HIS A 179 -10.45 3.81 -19.43
CA HIS A 179 -9.60 3.82 -18.24
C HIS A 179 -10.39 4.29 -17.01
N ILE A 180 -9.95 3.89 -15.81
CA ILE A 180 -10.60 4.28 -14.54
C ILE A 180 -10.29 5.73 -14.13
N TYR A 181 -9.10 6.23 -14.43
CA TYR A 181 -8.63 7.53 -13.97
C TYR A 181 -8.69 8.59 -15.07
N HIS A 182 -9.20 9.77 -14.72
CA HIS A 182 -9.19 10.98 -15.54
C HIS A 182 -7.96 11.82 -15.16
N LEU A 183 -6.86 11.59 -15.86
CA LEU A 183 -5.61 12.29 -15.57
C LEU A 183 -5.68 13.74 -16.07
N THR A 184 -5.49 14.71 -15.17
CA THR A 184 -5.69 16.14 -15.44
C THR A 184 -4.50 17.02 -15.11
N GLU A 185 -3.69 16.63 -14.13
CA GLU A 185 -2.61 17.48 -13.58
C GLU A 185 -1.26 16.79 -13.75
N THR A 186 -0.19 17.53 -14.00
CA THR A 186 1.14 16.95 -14.19
C THR A 186 1.70 16.39 -12.88
N THR A 187 2.31 15.21 -12.95
CA THR A 187 3.01 14.59 -11.82
C THR A 187 4.49 15.00 -11.82
N GLU A 188 5.00 15.37 -10.65
CA GLU A 188 6.41 15.68 -10.45
C GLU A 188 6.94 15.04 -9.16
N TRP A 189 8.13 14.43 -9.24
CA TRP A 189 8.90 14.02 -8.07
C TRP A 189 9.68 15.19 -7.50
N LYS A 190 9.77 15.29 -6.16
CA LYS A 190 10.38 16.43 -5.48
C LYS A 190 11.33 15.97 -4.38
N SER A 191 12.63 16.03 -4.62
CA SER A 191 13.62 15.68 -3.60
C SER A 191 13.75 16.76 -2.50
N ILE A 192 13.87 16.32 -1.24
CA ILE A 192 14.24 17.17 -0.10
C ILE A 192 15.64 16.75 0.38
N GLY A 193 16.61 16.89 -0.52
CA GLY A 193 18.02 16.58 -0.25
C GLY A 193 18.38 15.14 -0.65
N GLY A 194 19.50 15.02 -1.38
CA GLY A 194 19.91 13.76 -2.00
C GLY A 194 19.09 13.41 -3.24
N ASN A 195 19.73 12.87 -4.25
CA ASN A 195 19.09 12.40 -5.48
C ASN A 195 19.10 10.86 -5.58
N GLU A 196 19.79 10.19 -4.67
CA GLU A 196 20.03 8.75 -4.70
C GLU A 196 19.97 8.16 -3.27
N ALA A 197 19.26 7.03 -3.16
CA ALA A 197 19.18 6.18 -1.99
C ALA A 197 19.01 4.72 -2.44
N THR A 198 19.55 3.78 -1.66
CA THR A 198 19.45 2.35 -1.91
C THR A 198 19.06 1.64 -0.62
N GLY A 199 18.14 0.69 -0.70
CA GLY A 199 17.69 -0.09 0.43
C GLY A 199 16.55 -1.01 0.06
N ARG A 200 16.18 -1.88 0.99
CA ARG A 200 14.97 -2.71 0.87
C ARG A 200 13.75 -1.82 1.04
N LEU A 201 12.82 -1.91 0.10
CA LEU A 201 11.55 -1.18 0.18
C LEU A 201 10.70 -1.75 1.32
N LEU A 202 10.24 -0.87 2.21
CA LEU A 202 9.31 -1.22 3.28
C LEU A 202 8.39 -0.02 3.56
N GLY A 203 7.10 -0.26 3.83
CA GLY A 203 6.16 0.79 4.18
C GLY A 203 4.75 0.53 3.66
N GLY A 204 4.05 1.59 3.24
CA GLY A 204 2.64 1.57 2.82
C GLY A 204 1.86 2.76 3.37
N CYS A 205 0.55 2.58 3.58
CA CYS A 205 -0.32 3.62 4.10
C CYS A 205 -0.05 3.94 5.58
N ILE A 206 0.49 5.12 5.85
CA ILE A 206 0.89 5.52 7.21
C ILE A 206 -0.32 5.63 8.16
N ASP A 207 -1.50 5.95 7.61
CA ASP A 207 -2.77 6.03 8.33
C ASP A 207 -3.12 4.70 9.05
N VAL A 208 -2.70 3.56 8.49
CA VAL A 208 -2.95 2.24 9.12
C VAL A 208 -1.72 1.65 9.77
N LEU A 209 -0.52 1.94 9.24
CA LEU A 209 0.73 1.47 9.85
C LEU A 209 0.98 2.08 11.22
N LEU A 210 0.44 3.26 11.52
CA LEU A 210 0.57 3.89 12.84
C LEU A 210 0.07 3.00 13.98
N HIS A 211 -0.90 2.12 13.71
CA HIS A 211 -1.45 1.20 14.70
C HIS A 211 -0.51 0.04 15.05
N THR A 212 0.55 -0.17 14.25
CA THR A 212 1.55 -1.22 14.52
C THR A 212 2.69 -0.73 15.43
N ILE A 213 2.85 0.58 15.59
CA ILE A 213 3.99 1.17 16.30
C ILE A 213 3.92 0.80 17.80
N GLY A 214 4.96 0.14 18.30
CA GLY A 214 5.02 -0.32 19.70
C GLY A 214 4.22 -1.60 19.96
N THR A 215 3.76 -2.29 18.92
CA THR A 215 3.11 -3.60 19.00
C THR A 215 4.00 -4.69 18.41
N PRO A 216 3.73 -5.99 18.67
CA PRO A 216 4.41 -7.09 18.01
C PRO A 216 4.28 -7.10 16.48
N TYR A 217 3.36 -6.32 15.89
CA TYR A 217 3.14 -6.22 14.45
C TYR A 217 3.99 -5.14 13.77
N GLY A 218 4.70 -4.31 14.55
CA GLY A 218 5.60 -3.26 14.05
C GLY A 218 7.03 -3.39 14.59
N ASP A 219 7.49 -4.61 14.86
CA ASP A 219 8.83 -4.90 15.39
C ASP A 219 9.91 -4.83 14.31
N ILE A 220 10.28 -3.60 13.95
CA ILE A 220 11.32 -3.32 12.95
C ILE A 220 12.69 -3.82 13.41
N ALA A 221 12.98 -3.75 14.71
CA ALA A 221 14.29 -4.13 15.23
C ALA A 221 14.56 -5.63 15.01
N SER A 222 13.57 -6.49 15.29
CA SER A 222 13.68 -7.93 15.04
C SER A 222 13.72 -8.23 13.54
N PHE A 223 12.87 -7.60 12.73
CA PHE A 223 12.92 -7.74 11.27
C PHE A 223 14.29 -7.36 10.68
N GLN A 224 14.87 -6.24 11.13
CA GLN A 224 16.18 -5.78 10.70
C GLN A 224 17.28 -6.81 11.01
N ARG A 225 17.27 -7.37 12.23
CA ARG A 225 18.26 -8.37 12.67
C ARG A 225 18.08 -9.72 11.97
N GLU A 226 16.84 -10.19 11.85
CA GLU A 226 16.54 -11.57 11.45
C GLU A 226 16.34 -11.74 9.94
N ARG A 227 15.84 -10.70 9.26
CA ARG A 227 15.46 -10.79 7.84
C ARG A 227 16.40 -10.01 6.93
N LEU A 228 16.87 -8.83 7.37
CA LEU A 228 17.65 -7.90 6.55
C LEU A 228 19.16 -7.93 6.79
N ASN A 229 19.64 -8.53 7.88
CA ASN A 229 21.09 -8.63 8.19
C ASN A 229 21.82 -7.27 8.12
N GLY A 230 21.15 -6.19 8.53
CA GLY A 230 21.71 -4.84 8.50
C GLY A 230 21.59 -4.08 7.18
N GLU A 231 21.01 -4.68 6.13
CA GLU A 231 20.72 -3.96 4.90
C GLU A 231 19.82 -2.73 5.18
N PRO A 232 20.09 -1.56 4.58
CA PRO A 232 19.32 -0.37 4.85
C PRO A 232 17.89 -0.48 4.32
N ILE A 233 16.96 0.21 4.97
CA ILE A 233 15.56 0.29 4.56
C ILE A 233 15.34 1.59 3.79
N LEU A 234 14.75 1.49 2.60
CA LEU A 234 14.19 2.62 1.88
C LEU A 234 12.68 2.66 2.16
N TRP A 235 12.29 3.55 3.06
CA TRP A 235 10.88 3.67 3.46
C TRP A 235 10.04 4.23 2.34
N TYR A 236 8.82 3.74 2.14
CA TYR A 236 7.81 4.39 1.32
C TYR A 236 6.51 4.57 2.11
N PHE A 237 5.96 5.78 2.15
CA PHE A 237 4.73 6.07 2.89
C PHE A 237 3.73 6.82 2.03
N GLU A 238 2.50 6.34 1.94
CA GLU A 238 1.37 7.15 1.50
C GLU A 238 0.62 7.71 2.71
N ASN A 239 0.12 8.94 2.61
CA ASN A 239 -0.69 9.59 3.64
C ASN A 239 -2.03 9.98 3.02
N ALA A 240 -3.09 9.25 3.36
CA ALA A 240 -4.40 9.42 2.78
C ALA A 240 -5.21 10.51 3.50
N GLU A 241 -5.30 10.43 4.83
CA GLU A 241 -6.27 11.18 5.62
C GLU A 241 -5.66 11.96 6.79
N LEU A 242 -4.47 11.57 7.30
CA LEU A 242 -3.88 12.30 8.44
C LEU A 242 -3.61 13.76 8.10
N ASP A 243 -4.04 14.64 9.00
CA ASP A 243 -3.64 16.04 8.97
C ASP A 243 -2.15 16.22 9.31
N VAL A 244 -1.60 17.41 9.03
CA VAL A 244 -0.17 17.67 9.22
C VAL A 244 0.30 17.45 10.67
N PRO A 245 -0.43 17.90 11.71
CA PRO A 245 -0.09 17.57 13.09
C PRO A 245 -0.10 16.07 13.40
N ALA A 246 -1.11 15.31 12.95
CA ALA A 246 -1.20 13.88 13.16
C ALA A 246 -0.04 13.15 12.47
N LEU A 247 0.19 13.43 11.18
CA LEU A 247 1.32 12.88 10.44
C LEU A 247 2.65 13.16 11.14
N LYS A 248 2.87 14.40 11.62
CA LYS A 248 4.10 14.75 12.34
C LYS A 248 4.24 13.98 13.65
N ARG A 249 3.16 13.80 14.42
CA ARG A 249 3.18 13.01 15.66
C ARG A 249 3.49 11.54 15.36
N THR A 250 2.88 10.97 14.33
CA THR A 250 3.15 9.60 13.88
C THR A 250 4.61 9.40 13.50
N LEU A 251 5.18 10.31 12.70
CA LEU A 251 6.61 10.23 12.32
C LEU A 251 7.55 10.36 13.53
N LEU A 252 7.21 11.19 14.52
CA LEU A 252 7.98 11.27 15.76
C LEU A 252 7.87 9.98 16.58
N GLN A 253 6.69 9.37 16.65
CA GLN A 253 6.49 8.10 17.32
C GLN A 253 7.27 6.97 16.64
N MET A 254 7.23 6.89 15.30
CA MET A 254 8.05 5.96 14.51
C MET A 254 9.55 6.15 14.80
N LYS A 255 10.01 7.41 14.84
CA LYS A 255 11.40 7.72 15.20
C LYS A 255 11.75 7.21 16.60
N TRP A 256 10.92 7.48 17.60
CA TRP A 256 11.20 7.04 18.98
C TRP A 256 11.08 5.53 19.16
N ALA A 257 10.29 4.87 18.31
CA ALA A 257 10.20 3.41 18.24
C ALA A 257 11.32 2.76 17.40
N GLY A 258 12.31 3.52 16.92
CA GLY A 258 13.47 3.00 16.20
C GLY A 258 13.22 2.61 14.73
N TRP A 259 12.09 3.02 14.13
CA TRP A 259 11.77 2.64 12.74
C TRP A 259 12.78 3.18 11.72
N PHE A 260 13.46 4.28 12.04
CA PHE A 260 14.37 4.97 11.12
C PHE A 260 15.85 4.71 11.39
N ASP A 261 16.20 3.83 12.33
CA ASP A 261 17.59 3.60 12.75
C ASP A 261 18.48 3.05 11.62
N HIS A 262 17.87 2.33 10.67
CA HIS A 262 18.53 1.78 9.48
C HIS A 262 17.98 2.36 8.17
N ALA A 263 17.36 3.53 8.20
CA ALA A 263 16.78 4.13 7.00
C ALA A 263 17.86 4.76 6.10
N SER A 264 17.88 4.41 4.81
CA SER A 264 18.71 5.10 3.80
C SER A 264 17.98 6.25 3.11
N GLY A 265 16.65 6.23 3.17
CA GLY A 265 15.79 7.26 2.62
C GLY A 265 14.33 7.00 2.98
N ILE A 266 13.50 8.00 2.70
CA ILE A 266 12.05 7.91 2.83
C ILE A 266 11.46 8.44 1.52
N LEU A 267 10.47 7.77 0.96
CA LEU A 267 9.69 8.19 -0.20
C LEU A 267 8.28 8.50 0.32
N PHE A 268 7.72 9.64 -0.05
CA PHE A 268 6.33 9.93 0.27
C PHE A 268 5.45 9.84 -0.98
N GLY A 269 4.29 9.20 -0.84
CA GLY A 269 3.20 9.32 -1.79
C GLY A 269 2.66 10.75 -1.77
N ARG A 270 1.97 11.14 -2.84
CA ARG A 270 1.28 12.42 -2.86
C ARG A 270 0.15 12.40 -1.83
N SER A 271 -0.06 13.52 -1.14
CA SER A 271 -1.05 13.62 -0.07
C SER A 271 -1.87 14.91 -0.18
N GLU A 272 -3.15 14.79 0.16
CA GLU A 272 -4.11 15.90 0.28
C GLU A 272 -4.01 16.67 1.58
N ALA A 273 -3.20 16.21 2.55
CA ALA A 273 -3.04 16.87 3.84
C ALA A 273 -2.83 18.37 3.60
N LYS A 274 -3.80 19.21 4.00
CA LYS A 274 -3.74 20.65 3.75
C LYS A 274 -2.83 21.30 4.78
N ARG A 275 -2.06 22.30 4.36
CA ARG A 275 -1.38 23.20 5.33
C ARG A 275 -2.48 23.83 6.17
N SER A 276 -2.49 23.58 7.48
CA SER A 276 -3.39 24.24 8.41
C SER A 276 -3.36 25.74 8.17
N ASN A 277 -4.52 26.36 7.95
CA ASN A 277 -4.65 27.80 7.74
C ASN A 277 -3.84 28.56 8.78
N ARG A 278 -2.93 29.43 8.33
CA ARG A 278 -2.23 30.37 9.20
C ARG A 278 -3.28 31.24 9.89
N SER A 279 -3.62 30.94 11.14
CA SER A 279 -4.33 31.88 11.99
C SER A 279 -3.46 33.15 12.08
N LYS A 280 -3.94 34.25 11.47
CA LYS A 280 -3.35 35.58 11.63
C LYS A 280 -3.36 35.91 13.13
N GLY A 281 -2.23 35.83 13.81
CA GLY A 281 -2.19 36.29 15.21
C GLY A 281 -0.96 35.98 16.05
N ILE A 282 -0.19 34.92 15.76
CA ILE A 282 0.98 34.59 16.58
C ILE A 282 2.11 34.15 15.65
N ARG A 283 3.21 34.89 15.63
CA ARG A 283 4.46 34.45 14.97
C ARG A 283 5.14 33.42 15.88
N PRO A 284 5.15 32.12 15.57
CA PRO A 284 6.03 31.22 16.29
C PRO A 284 7.45 31.47 15.78
N LYS A 285 8.40 31.69 16.70
CA LYS A 285 9.83 31.61 16.37
C LYS A 285 10.06 30.28 15.64
N ARG A 286 10.80 30.32 14.52
CA ARG A 286 11.20 29.12 13.76
C ARG A 286 11.76 28.08 14.75
N PHE A 287 11.01 27.02 15.01
CA PHE A 287 11.54 25.83 15.65
C PHE A 287 12.09 24.93 14.55
N THR A 288 13.38 25.09 14.30
CA THR A 288 14.20 24.24 13.45
C THR A 288 14.43 22.91 14.16
N LEU A 289 13.77 21.84 13.72
CA LEU A 289 14.40 20.53 13.83
C LEU A 289 15.48 20.47 12.75
N ASN A 290 16.63 19.85 13.03
CA ASN A 290 17.72 19.62 12.07
C ASN A 290 17.36 18.64 10.92
N PHE A 291 16.10 18.64 10.49
CA PHE A 291 15.66 18.18 9.17
C PHE A 291 15.39 19.43 8.35
N LYS A 292 16.22 19.69 7.32
CA LYS A 292 16.05 20.86 6.43
C LYS A 292 14.63 20.88 5.86
N THR A 293 13.80 21.76 6.44
CA THR A 293 12.54 22.31 5.89
C THR A 293 11.61 21.32 5.16
N CYS A 294 10.82 20.55 5.91
CA CYS A 294 9.62 19.91 5.36
C CYS A 294 8.52 20.96 5.16
N SER A 295 8.15 21.23 3.91
CA SER A 295 7.08 22.17 3.61
C SER A 295 6.30 21.76 2.35
N MET A 296 5.59 20.63 2.35
CA MET A 296 4.72 20.27 1.22
C MET A 296 3.33 19.80 1.67
N CYS A 297 2.33 20.57 1.27
CA CYS A 297 0.92 20.23 1.19
C CYS A 297 0.41 20.87 -0.10
N ARG A 298 0.36 20.11 -1.19
CA ARG A 298 -0.34 20.49 -2.44
C ARG A 298 -0.93 19.22 -3.07
N SER A 299 -2.26 19.16 -3.02
CA SER A 299 -3.28 18.45 -3.85
C SER A 299 -2.98 17.08 -4.47
N SER A 300 -3.93 16.17 -4.24
CA SER A 300 -4.41 14.88 -4.81
C SER A 300 -3.50 13.88 -5.50
N MET A 301 -3.48 12.66 -4.96
CA MET A 301 -3.31 11.31 -5.58
C MET A 301 -2.35 11.13 -6.77
N THR A 302 -1.41 10.18 -6.59
CA THR A 302 -0.29 9.67 -7.44
C THR A 302 1.11 10.30 -7.29
N SER A 303 1.80 9.98 -6.20
CA SER A 303 3.25 10.17 -6.01
C SER A 303 3.82 11.60 -6.12
N THR A 304 4.24 12.13 -4.96
CA THR A 304 5.24 13.19 -4.85
C THR A 304 6.31 12.66 -3.92
N VAL A 305 7.26 11.93 -4.50
CA VAL A 305 8.36 11.31 -3.76
C VAL A 305 9.27 12.38 -3.17
N ALA A 306 9.24 12.53 -1.84
CA ALA A 306 10.19 13.33 -1.08
C ALA A 306 11.26 12.46 -0.42
N MET A 307 12.43 12.32 -1.06
CA MET A 307 13.62 11.73 -0.43
C MET A 307 14.10 12.63 0.71
N CYS A 308 14.08 12.09 1.93
CA CYS A 308 14.76 12.66 3.09
C CYS A 308 15.83 11.66 3.55
N ARG A 309 17.09 12.09 3.67
CA ARG A 309 18.09 11.34 4.45
C ARG A 309 17.87 11.60 5.94
N PRO A 310 17.73 10.57 6.79
CA PRO A 310 17.91 10.75 8.23
C PRO A 310 19.38 11.10 8.47
N ASN A 311 19.62 12.20 9.20
CA ASN A 311 20.89 12.43 9.88
C ASN A 311 20.81 11.85 11.29
#